data_AF-Q19G14-F1
#
_entry.id   AF-Q19G14-F1
#
_cell.length_a   1.000
_cell.length_b   1.000
_cell.length_c   1.000
_cell.angle_alpha   90.00
_cell.angle_beta   90.00
_cell.angle_gamma   90.00
#
_symmetry.space_group_name_H-M   'P 1'
#
loop_
_entity.id
_entity.type
_entity.pdbx_description
1 polymer ?
#
loop_
_entity_poly.entity_id
_entity_poly.type
_entity_poly.pdbx_seq_one_letter_code
_entity_poly.pdbx_strand_id
1 'polypeptide(L)'
;LRYLGIDSFTLRGIAAIISKLRFLQTLEAYSEYPIEETIDLRKLTSLRHVIGQFVGELLIGDAANLQTLRFIYSDSWNKLKPELLINLRDLEIYEDFDRRVSVSWASLTKLRSLRVLKLYYLRLESEEAVRSTDVISPSLESVTLEGITFEEDTMPFLQKMPRLEDLILKGCHYSGG
;
A
#
# COMPACT_ATOMS: atom_id res chain seq x y z
N LEU A 1 -0.75 -22.27 13.14
CA LEU A 1 -1.52 -21.02 13.26
C LEU A 1 -1.66 -20.40 11.86
N ARG A 2 -2.88 -20.02 11.44
CA ARG A 2 -3.16 -19.41 10.12
C ARG A 2 -3.51 -17.93 10.20
N TYR A 3 -3.99 -17.46 11.35
CA TYR A 3 -4.37 -16.08 11.60
C TYR A 3 -3.66 -15.62 12.88
N LEU A 4 -3.06 -14.43 12.83
CA LEU A 4 -2.50 -13.73 13.98
C LEU A 4 -3.08 -12.31 13.96
N GLY A 5 -3.94 -12.02 14.92
CA GLY A 5 -4.40 -10.67 15.21
C GLY A 5 -3.78 -10.22 16.52
N ILE A 6 -3.14 -9.06 16.53
CA ILE A 6 -2.60 -8.44 17.72
C ILE A 6 -3.07 -7.00 17.74
N ASP A 7 -3.65 -6.63 18.88
CA ASP A 7 -4.03 -5.27 19.21
C ASP A 7 -3.36 -4.95 20.55
N SER A 8 -2.46 -3.97 20.54
CA SER A 8 -1.64 -3.62 21.70
C SER A 8 -1.24 -2.17 21.67
N PHE A 9 -1.06 -1.56 22.84
CA PHE A 9 -0.53 -0.20 22.93
C PHE A 9 0.86 -0.07 22.31
N THR A 10 1.71 -1.10 22.44
CA THR A 10 3.02 -1.19 21.77
C THR A 10 3.31 -2.62 21.32
N LEU A 11 3.96 -2.78 20.16
CA LEU A 11 4.30 -4.08 19.57
C LEU A 11 5.81 -4.31 19.49
N ARG A 12 6.49 -4.29 20.65
CA ARG A 12 7.91 -4.64 20.73
C ARG A 12 8.12 -6.16 20.71
N GLY A 13 9.12 -6.62 19.95
CA GLY A 13 9.49 -8.02 19.76
C GLY A 13 8.58 -8.78 18.79
N ILE A 14 7.70 -8.11 18.06
CA ILE A 14 6.73 -8.76 17.17
C ILE A 14 7.42 -9.51 16.02
N ALA A 15 8.56 -9.02 15.53
CA ALA A 15 9.35 -9.70 14.50
C ALA A 15 9.75 -11.13 14.91
N ALA A 16 10.11 -11.32 16.19
CA ALA A 16 10.50 -12.61 16.73
C ALA A 16 9.32 -13.60 16.80
N ILE A 17 8.10 -13.11 16.98
CA ILE A 17 6.88 -13.92 16.98
C ILE A 17 6.53 -14.30 15.55
N ILE A 18 6.43 -13.31 14.64
CA ILE A 18 6.02 -13.49 13.25
C ILE A 18 6.94 -14.49 12.52
N SER A 19 8.26 -14.40 12.74
CA SER A 19 9.25 -15.26 12.07
C SER A 19 9.07 -16.76 12.31
N LYS A 20 8.33 -17.16 13.36
CA LYS A 20 8.06 -18.57 13.71
C LYS A 20 6.81 -19.14 13.02
N LEU A 21 5.99 -18.30 12.40
CA LEU A 21 4.63 -18.66 11.95
C LEU A 21 4.57 -19.06 10.47
N ARG A 22 5.25 -20.13 10.08
CA ARG A 22 5.41 -20.54 8.66
C ARG A 22 4.11 -20.76 7.85
N PHE A 23 3.01 -21.05 8.53
CA PHE A 23 1.69 -21.29 7.93
C PHE A 23 0.73 -20.11 8.06
N LEU A 24 1.24 -18.94 8.47
CA LEU A 24 0.43 -17.73 8.62
C LEU A 24 -0.11 -17.31 7.26
N GLN A 25 -1.39 -16.96 7.24
CA GLN A 25 -2.13 -16.49 6.07
C GLN A 25 -2.57 -15.05 6.26
N THR A 26 -2.97 -14.68 7.47
CA THR A 26 -3.38 -13.32 7.83
C THR A 26 -2.57 -12.83 9.02
N LEU A 27 -1.92 -11.69 8.85
CA LEU A 27 -1.30 -10.91 9.90
C LEU A 27 -2.07 -9.59 10.06
N GLU A 28 -2.65 -9.40 11.23
CA GLU A 28 -3.26 -8.15 11.68
C GLU A 28 -2.46 -7.66 12.90
N ALA A 29 -1.82 -6.51 12.75
CA ALA A 29 -0.96 -5.92 13.78
C ALA A 29 -1.34 -4.45 13.96
N TYR A 30 -2.25 -4.21 14.90
CA TYR A 30 -2.71 -2.89 15.30
C TYR A 30 -1.96 -2.44 16.54
N SER A 31 -1.46 -1.21 16.48
CA SER A 31 -0.77 -0.57 17.58
C SER A 31 -1.11 0.91 17.60
N GLU A 32 -1.12 1.51 18.79
CA GLU A 32 -1.30 2.96 18.91
C GLU A 32 -0.11 3.71 18.33
N TYR A 33 1.08 3.11 18.42
CA TYR A 33 2.29 3.61 17.78
C TYR A 33 2.69 2.74 16.58
N PRO A 34 3.32 3.34 15.55
CA PRO A 34 3.80 2.58 14.42
C PRO A 34 4.81 1.49 14.81
N ILE A 35 4.81 0.39 14.07
CA ILE A 35 5.73 -0.73 14.26
C ILE A 35 7.02 -0.38 13.54
N GLU A 36 8.03 0.10 14.30
CA GLU A 36 9.33 0.53 13.77
C GLU A 36 10.35 -0.62 13.57
N GLU A 37 9.94 -1.87 13.79
CA GLU A 37 10.79 -3.05 13.61
C GLU A 37 10.89 -3.47 12.13
N THR A 38 12.05 -3.96 11.72
CA THR A 38 12.17 -4.69 10.45
C THR A 38 11.39 -5.99 10.52
N ILE A 39 10.35 -6.11 9.70
CA ILE A 39 9.50 -7.30 9.64
C ILE A 39 9.87 -8.12 8.41
N ASP A 40 10.47 -9.29 8.62
CA ASP A 40 10.81 -10.23 7.55
C ASP A 40 9.69 -11.26 7.33
N LEU A 41 8.92 -11.04 6.26
CA LEU A 41 7.80 -11.90 5.83
C LEU A 41 8.20 -12.88 4.73
N ARG A 42 9.46 -12.88 4.24
CA ARG A 42 9.88 -13.67 3.08
C ARG A 42 9.71 -15.18 3.27
N LYS A 43 9.81 -15.65 4.52
CA LYS A 43 9.63 -17.07 4.88
C LYS A 43 8.16 -17.48 5.01
N LEU A 44 7.22 -16.53 4.96
CA LEU A 44 5.78 -16.77 5.13
C LEU A 44 5.09 -16.97 3.78
N THR A 45 5.38 -18.08 3.12
CA THR A 45 4.88 -18.37 1.75
C THR A 45 3.36 -18.54 1.67
N SER A 46 2.71 -18.85 2.80
CA SER A 46 1.24 -18.95 2.89
C SER A 46 0.56 -17.60 3.14
N LEU A 47 1.31 -16.52 3.33
CA LEU A 47 0.76 -15.20 3.67
C LEU A 47 -0.05 -14.64 2.49
N ARG A 48 -1.21 -14.07 2.81
CA ARG A 48 -2.19 -13.50 1.87
C ARG A 48 -2.62 -12.11 2.29
N HIS A 49 -2.71 -11.85 3.59
CA HIS A 49 -3.21 -10.58 4.12
C HIS A 49 -2.25 -10.05 5.17
N VAL A 50 -1.83 -8.80 4.98
CA VAL A 50 -1.02 -8.04 5.93
C VAL A 50 -1.73 -6.72 6.17
N ILE A 51 -2.10 -6.50 7.42
CA ILE A 51 -2.83 -5.31 7.86
C ILE A 51 -2.11 -4.80 9.09
N GLY A 52 -1.51 -3.63 9.03
CA GLY A 52 -0.80 -3.07 10.17
C GLY A 52 0.06 -1.87 9.83
N GLN A 53 0.32 -1.07 10.87
CA GLN A 53 1.03 0.20 10.78
C GLN A 53 2.55 -0.01 10.78
N PHE A 54 3.09 -0.64 9.74
CA PHE A 54 4.52 -0.89 9.63
C PHE A 54 5.27 0.35 9.16
N VAL A 55 6.24 0.81 9.96
CA VAL A 55 7.19 1.87 9.63
C VAL A 55 8.58 1.26 9.55
N GLY A 56 9.31 1.51 8.47
CA GLY A 56 10.65 0.96 8.26
C GLY A 56 10.69 -0.13 7.19
N GLU A 57 11.53 -1.15 7.38
CA GLU A 57 11.72 -2.20 6.37
C GLU A 57 10.72 -3.34 6.53
N LEU A 58 9.79 -3.43 5.58
CA LEU A 58 8.90 -4.58 5.41
C LEU A 58 9.45 -5.46 4.30
N LEU A 59 10.01 -6.63 4.63
CA LEU A 59 10.59 -7.52 3.62
C LEU A 59 9.55 -8.55 3.19
N ILE A 60 8.97 -8.35 2.01
CA ILE A 60 8.02 -9.29 1.40
C ILE A 60 8.78 -10.17 0.40
N GLY A 61 8.55 -11.48 0.46
CA GLY A 61 9.18 -12.43 -0.45
C GLY A 61 8.43 -12.55 -1.77
N ASP A 62 9.16 -12.78 -2.85
CA ASP A 62 8.61 -12.94 -4.21
C ASP A 62 7.59 -14.08 -4.33
N ALA A 63 7.70 -15.09 -3.45
CA ALA A 63 6.76 -16.22 -3.37
C ALA A 63 5.47 -15.89 -2.61
N ALA A 64 5.34 -14.69 -2.03
CA ALA A 64 4.14 -14.28 -1.32
C ALA A 64 3.00 -14.02 -2.32
N ASN A 65 1.95 -14.82 -2.24
CA ASN A 65 0.71 -14.56 -2.97
C ASN A 65 -0.14 -13.53 -2.18
N LEU A 66 0.44 -12.37 -1.93
CA LEU A 66 -0.18 -11.32 -1.12
C LEU A 66 -1.35 -10.70 -1.90
N GLN A 67 -2.51 -10.65 -1.25
CA GLN A 67 -3.77 -10.15 -1.80
C GLN A 67 -4.18 -8.83 -1.15
N THR A 68 -3.81 -8.64 0.11
CA THR A 68 -4.15 -7.45 0.89
C THR A 68 -2.91 -6.92 1.60
N LEU A 69 -2.66 -5.62 1.44
CA LEU A 69 -1.65 -4.86 2.17
C LEU A 69 -2.26 -3.53 2.61
N ARG A 70 -2.54 -3.37 3.90
CA ARG A 70 -3.21 -2.16 4.41
C ARG A 70 -2.45 -1.50 5.56
N PHE A 71 -2.61 -0.18 5.64
CA PHE A 71 -1.96 0.71 6.62
C PHE A 71 -0.44 0.75 6.52
N ILE A 72 0.13 0.44 5.35
CA ILE A 72 1.56 0.57 5.13
C ILE A 72 1.95 2.04 4.99
N TYR A 73 3.06 2.45 5.60
CA TYR A 73 3.58 3.81 5.43
C TYR A 73 4.21 4.02 4.05
N SER A 74 4.12 5.23 3.48
CA SER A 74 4.70 5.52 2.16
C SER A 74 6.20 5.22 2.08
N ASP A 75 6.96 5.54 3.12
CA ASP A 75 8.39 5.20 3.20
C ASP A 75 8.65 3.69 3.07
N SER A 76 7.79 2.87 3.68
CA SER A 76 7.88 1.42 3.60
C SER A 76 7.43 0.91 2.23
N TRP A 77 6.37 1.49 1.67
CA TRP A 77 5.91 1.20 0.31
C TRP A 77 7.00 1.45 -0.73
N ASN A 78 7.67 2.60 -0.66
CA ASN A 78 8.69 3.01 -1.62
C ASN A 78 9.94 2.12 -1.60
N LYS A 79 10.15 1.32 -0.54
CA LYS A 79 11.23 0.32 -0.45
C LYS A 79 10.83 -1.05 -1.03
N LEU A 80 9.54 -1.28 -1.26
CA LEU A 80 9.06 -2.51 -1.89
C LEU A 80 9.30 -2.48 -3.40
N LYS A 81 9.14 -3.65 -4.01
CA LYS A 81 9.10 -3.82 -5.47
C LYS A 81 7.66 -4.14 -5.89
N PRO A 82 6.83 -3.13 -6.23
CA PRO A 82 5.42 -3.34 -6.54
C PRO A 82 5.17 -4.35 -7.65
N GLU A 83 6.08 -4.47 -8.62
CA GLU A 83 6.03 -5.45 -9.71
C GLU A 83 6.03 -6.92 -9.25
N LEU A 84 6.47 -7.20 -8.02
CA LEU A 84 6.44 -8.56 -7.45
C LEU A 84 5.11 -8.87 -6.75
N LEU A 85 4.30 -7.85 -6.45
CA LEU A 85 3.02 -7.97 -5.77
C LEU A 85 1.87 -8.20 -6.78
N ILE A 86 2.08 -9.11 -7.74
CA ILE A 86 1.20 -9.32 -8.90
C ILE A 86 -0.23 -9.74 -8.55
N ASN A 87 -0.43 -10.32 -7.36
CA ASN A 87 -1.73 -10.79 -6.87
C ASN A 87 -2.39 -9.80 -5.89
N LEU A 88 -1.78 -8.65 -5.64
CA LEU A 88 -2.31 -7.65 -4.72
C LEU A 88 -3.59 -7.06 -5.30
N ARG A 89 -4.66 -7.11 -4.52
CA ARG A 89 -6.01 -6.65 -4.89
C ARG A 89 -6.46 -5.46 -4.07
N ASP A 90 -5.91 -5.32 -2.88
CA ASP A 90 -6.31 -4.31 -1.91
C ASP A 90 -5.07 -3.69 -1.28
N LEU A 91 -4.89 -2.40 -1.55
CA LEU A 91 -3.76 -1.61 -1.09
C LEU A 91 -4.25 -0.36 -0.38
N GLU A 92 -3.74 -0.14 0.82
CA GLU A 92 -3.95 1.08 1.59
C GLU A 92 -2.62 1.60 2.10
N ILE A 93 -2.22 2.77 1.60
CA ILE A 93 -1.00 3.49 1.97
C ILE A 93 -1.39 4.71 2.80
N TYR A 94 -0.68 4.88 3.90
CA TYR A 94 -0.87 5.96 4.85
C TYR A 94 0.43 6.76 5.02
N GLU A 95 0.31 8.03 5.39
CA GLU A 95 1.43 8.82 5.85
C GLU A 95 0.99 9.71 7.02
N ASP A 96 1.92 10.08 7.88
CA ASP A 96 1.67 11.08 8.91
C ASP A 96 1.66 12.49 8.30
N PHE A 97 0.81 13.38 8.80
CA PHE A 97 0.63 14.75 8.27
C PHE A 97 1.95 15.56 8.18
N ASP A 98 2.89 15.27 9.08
CA ASP A 98 4.18 15.95 9.15
C ASP A 98 5.22 15.40 8.16
N ARG A 99 4.99 14.21 7.57
CA ARG A 99 5.92 13.55 6.65
C ARG A 99 5.42 13.70 5.22
N ARG A 100 6.12 14.49 4.41
CA ARG A 100 5.75 14.71 3.01
C ARG A 100 6.51 13.75 2.10
N VAL A 101 6.25 12.46 2.26
CA VAL A 101 6.79 11.43 1.37
C VAL A 101 5.87 11.33 0.15
N SER A 102 6.47 11.24 -1.02
CA SER A 102 5.77 11.11 -2.27
C SER A 102 5.59 9.65 -2.65
N VAL A 103 4.46 9.33 -3.28
CA VAL A 103 4.22 8.04 -3.91
C VAL A 103 4.08 8.26 -5.41
N SER A 104 4.77 7.44 -6.19
CA SER A 104 4.71 7.51 -7.65
C SER A 104 3.52 6.74 -8.20
N TRP A 105 2.75 7.33 -9.11
CA TRP A 105 1.75 6.63 -9.91
C TRP A 105 2.34 5.43 -10.68
N ALA A 106 3.57 5.55 -11.19
CA ALA A 106 4.26 4.47 -11.89
C ALA A 106 4.49 3.24 -11.01
N SER A 107 4.60 3.42 -9.69
CA SER A 107 4.70 2.31 -8.74
C SER A 107 3.36 1.56 -8.60
N LEU A 108 2.24 2.29 -8.64
CA LEU A 108 0.89 1.77 -8.45
C LEU A 108 0.36 1.07 -9.71
N THR A 109 0.68 1.58 -10.90
CA THR A 109 0.24 0.99 -12.18
C THR A 109 0.87 -0.37 -12.48
N LYS A 110 1.97 -0.73 -11.80
CA LYS A 110 2.56 -2.08 -11.84
C LYS A 110 1.64 -3.15 -11.23
N LEU A 111 0.68 -2.76 -10.39
CA LEU A 111 -0.21 -3.68 -9.67
C LEU A 111 -1.42 -4.06 -10.53
N ARG A 112 -1.21 -4.98 -11.47
CA ARG A 112 -2.22 -5.35 -12.49
C ARG A 112 -3.49 -5.99 -11.95
N SER A 113 -3.45 -6.54 -10.74
CA SER A 113 -4.61 -7.18 -10.07
C SER A 113 -5.29 -6.26 -9.05
N LEU A 114 -4.82 -5.01 -8.91
CA LEU A 114 -5.32 -4.10 -7.89
C LEU A 114 -6.75 -3.67 -8.19
N ARG A 115 -7.64 -3.87 -7.21
CA ARG A 115 -9.06 -3.53 -7.28
C ARG A 115 -9.41 -2.35 -6.39
N VAL A 116 -8.77 -2.27 -5.23
CA VAL A 116 -9.01 -1.22 -4.24
C VAL A 116 -7.71 -0.52 -3.93
N LEU A 117 -7.68 0.80 -4.11
CA LEU A 117 -6.58 1.68 -3.75
C LEU A 117 -7.08 2.74 -2.76
N LYS A 118 -6.39 2.87 -1.63
CA LYS A 118 -6.62 3.94 -0.67
C LYS A 118 -5.31 4.64 -0.32
N LEU A 119 -5.28 5.96 -0.46
CA LEU A 119 -4.11 6.78 -0.16
C LEU A 119 -4.52 7.88 0.82
N TYR A 120 -3.72 8.08 1.86
CA TYR A 120 -3.99 9.03 2.94
C TYR A 120 -2.78 9.94 3.18
N TYR A 121 -3.03 11.25 3.21
CA TYR A 121 -2.12 12.32 3.69
C TYR A 121 -0.74 12.42 3.02
N LEU A 122 -0.61 11.92 1.78
CA LEU A 122 0.66 11.89 1.05
C LEU A 122 0.66 12.78 -0.21
N ARG A 123 1.86 12.97 -0.78
CA ARG A 123 2.03 13.61 -2.10
C ARG A 123 2.01 12.57 -3.20
N LEU A 124 1.33 12.88 -4.29
CA LEU A 124 1.24 11.97 -5.43
C LEU A 124 2.02 12.57 -6.60
N GLU A 125 3.12 11.91 -6.98
CA GLU A 125 4.04 12.42 -8.01
C GLU A 125 3.40 12.38 -9.40
N SER A 126 3.84 13.30 -10.25
CA SER A 126 3.39 13.43 -11.64
C SER A 126 3.47 12.13 -12.45
N GLU A 127 2.43 11.93 -13.27
CA GLU A 127 2.21 10.91 -14.27
C GLU A 127 2.97 11.18 -15.58
N GLU A 128 3.82 12.20 -15.70
CA GLU A 128 4.55 12.47 -16.95
C GLU A 128 5.32 11.26 -17.49
N ALA A 129 5.79 10.36 -16.62
CA ALA A 129 6.37 9.08 -16.99
C ALA A 129 5.34 8.05 -17.53
N VAL A 130 4.11 8.07 -17.01
CA VAL A 130 3.01 7.15 -17.35
C VAL A 130 2.22 7.62 -18.58
N ARG A 131 2.23 8.92 -18.93
CA ARG A 131 1.61 9.46 -20.18
C ARG A 131 2.11 8.81 -21.48
N SER A 132 3.29 8.17 -21.45
CA SER A 132 3.91 7.48 -22.59
C SER A 132 3.56 5.99 -22.70
N THR A 133 2.96 5.41 -21.65
CA THR A 133 2.68 3.98 -21.57
C THR A 133 1.22 3.80 -21.20
N ASP A 134 0.45 3.12 -22.05
CA ASP A 134 -0.97 2.76 -21.86
C ASP A 134 -1.20 1.81 -20.64
N VAL A 135 -0.58 2.07 -19.49
CA VAL A 135 -0.70 1.27 -18.27
C VAL A 135 -1.91 1.75 -17.49
N ILE A 136 -3.07 1.40 -18.01
CA ILE A 136 -4.32 1.47 -17.29
C ILE A 136 -4.37 0.26 -16.38
N SER A 137 -4.51 0.43 -15.07
CA SER A 137 -4.82 -0.65 -14.13
C SER A 137 -6.21 -1.21 -14.48
N PRO A 138 -6.33 -2.31 -15.25
CA PRO A 138 -7.59 -2.67 -15.90
C PRO A 138 -8.59 -3.28 -14.91
N SER A 139 -8.14 -3.55 -13.68
CA SER A 139 -8.88 -4.19 -12.61
C SER A 139 -9.27 -3.23 -11.49
N LEU A 140 -8.86 -1.96 -11.54
CA LEU A 140 -9.11 -1.00 -10.46
C LEU A 140 -10.59 -0.60 -10.44
N GLU A 141 -11.24 -0.83 -9.30
CA GLU A 141 -12.68 -0.66 -9.09
C GLU A 141 -12.98 0.49 -8.14
N SER A 142 -12.13 0.71 -7.13
CA SER A 142 -12.34 1.72 -6.11
C SER A 142 -11.05 2.47 -5.78
N VAL A 143 -11.13 3.80 -5.80
CA VAL A 143 -10.04 4.72 -5.43
C VAL A 143 -10.53 5.66 -4.34
N THR A 144 -9.84 5.66 -3.19
CA THR A 144 -10.03 6.63 -2.10
C THR A 144 -8.77 7.45 -1.92
N LEU A 145 -8.88 8.76 -2.10
CA LEU A 145 -7.81 9.72 -1.87
C LEU A 145 -8.26 10.68 -0.77
N GLU A 146 -7.52 10.70 0.33
CA GLU A 146 -7.81 11.57 1.46
C GLU A 146 -6.58 12.38 1.86
N GLY A 147 -6.72 13.69 2.00
CA GLY A 147 -5.60 14.58 2.35
C GLY A 147 -4.47 14.61 1.31
N ILE A 148 -4.74 14.17 0.08
CA ILE A 148 -3.71 14.07 -0.97
C ILE A 148 -3.38 15.44 -1.55
N THR A 149 -2.08 15.71 -1.73
CA THR A 149 -1.62 16.84 -2.55
C THR A 149 -1.23 16.34 -3.93
N PHE A 150 -1.93 16.82 -4.96
CA PHE A 150 -1.67 16.54 -6.36
C PHE A 150 -0.70 17.56 -6.95
N GLU A 151 0.38 17.08 -7.57
CA GLU A 151 1.32 17.92 -8.32
C GLU A 151 0.75 18.33 -9.70
N GLU A 152 -0.10 17.50 -10.29
CA GLU A 152 -0.76 17.73 -11.58
C GLU A 152 -2.22 17.27 -11.57
N ASP A 153 -2.98 17.60 -12.62
CA ASP A 153 -4.35 17.13 -12.76
C ASP A 153 -4.38 15.62 -13.07
N THR A 154 -4.86 14.83 -12.11
CA THR A 154 -4.95 13.36 -12.18
C THR A 154 -6.27 12.87 -12.79
N MET A 155 -7.26 13.75 -13.00
CA MET A 155 -8.56 13.38 -13.54
C MET A 155 -8.48 12.75 -14.95
N PRO A 156 -7.64 13.23 -15.89
CA PRO A 156 -7.53 12.63 -17.22
C PRO A 156 -7.09 11.16 -17.20
N PHE A 157 -6.39 10.73 -16.15
CA PHE A 157 -5.93 9.35 -15.99
C PHE A 157 -6.94 8.49 -15.25
N LEU A 158 -7.50 8.98 -14.15
CA LEU A 158 -8.54 8.27 -13.41
C LEU A 158 -9.75 7.95 -14.31
N GLN A 159 -10.10 8.85 -15.22
CA GLN A 159 -11.18 8.65 -16.20
C GLN A 159 -10.90 7.55 -17.24
N LYS A 160 -9.63 7.18 -17.46
CA LYS A 160 -9.26 6.12 -18.41
C LYS A 160 -9.39 4.72 -17.80
N MET A 161 -9.67 4.59 -16.51
CA MET A 161 -9.80 3.30 -15.84
C MET A 161 -11.14 2.64 -16.18
N PRO A 162 -11.15 1.49 -16.89
CA PRO A 162 -12.36 0.93 -17.49
C PRO A 162 -13.32 0.30 -16.48
N ARG A 163 -12.87 0.03 -15.26
CA ARG A 163 -13.65 -0.63 -14.20
C ARG A 163 -13.84 0.24 -12.96
N LEU A 164 -13.38 1.49 -12.98
CA LEU A 164 -13.49 2.36 -11.82
C LEU A 164 -14.96 2.71 -11.58
N GLU A 165 -15.50 2.24 -10.47
CA GLU A 165 -16.89 2.44 -10.05
C GLU A 165 -16.96 3.50 -8.95
N ASP A 166 -16.00 3.47 -8.02
CA ASP A 166 -15.95 4.37 -6.86
C ASP A 166 -14.72 5.27 -6.92
N LEU A 167 -14.95 6.58 -6.93
CA LEU A 167 -13.91 7.60 -6.73
C LEU A 167 -14.29 8.50 -5.57
N ILE A 168 -13.53 8.41 -4.48
CA ILE A 168 -13.72 9.19 -3.26
C ILE A 168 -12.54 10.14 -3.09
N LEU A 169 -12.80 11.44 -3.11
CA LEU A 169 -11.81 12.49 -2.86
C LEU A 169 -12.22 13.27 -1.60
N LYS A 170 -11.33 13.32 -0.59
CA LYS A 170 -11.60 14.00 0.68
C LYS A 170 -10.43 14.90 1.06
N GLY A 171 -10.68 16.20 1.22
CA GLY A 171 -9.64 17.13 1.66
C GLY A 171 -8.38 17.13 0.77
N CYS A 172 -8.53 16.84 -0.52
CA CYS A 172 -7.41 16.86 -1.46
C CYS A 172 -7.10 18.30 -1.91
N HIS A 173 -5.82 18.54 -2.19
CA HIS A 173 -5.31 19.83 -2.63
C HIS A 173 -4.60 19.68 -3.97
N TYR A 174 -4.82 20.61 -4.88
CA TYR A 174 -4.05 20.73 -6.12
C TYR A 174 -3.01 21.84 -5.93
N SER A 175 -1.72 21.53 -6.07
CA SER A 175 -0.67 22.53 -5.84
C SER A 175 -0.49 23.50 -7.00
N GLY A 176 -0.98 23.17 -8.20
CA GLY A 176 -0.79 23.98 -9.42
C GLY A 176 0.68 24.05 -9.82
N GLY A 177 1.06 23.26 -10.83
CA GLY A 177 2.34 23.45 -11.51
C GLY A 177 2.36 24.73 -12.34
#